data_AF-A0AA36C578-F1
#
_entry.id   AF-A0AA36C578-F1
#
_cell.length_a   1.000
_cell.length_b   1.000
_cell.length_c   1.000
_cell.angle_alpha   90.00
_cell.angle_beta   90.00
_cell.angle_gamma   90.00
#
_symmetry.space_group_name_H-M   'P 1'
#
loop_
_entity.id
_entity.type
_entity.pdbx_description
1 polymer ?
#
loop_
_entity_poly.entity_id
_entity_poly.type
_entity_poly.pdbx_seq_one_letter_code
_entity_poly.pdbx_strand_id
1 'polypeptide(L)'
;MVKNILLLFAVGFTVSAELSCEDGWTLGQGTEKCYKSLPGLMKYDASKAACDALGAGLPVIHSEAENAAVYAFTRDGEHVRLGATRFGSGKYDFKWTDGSEMDYKRFNDEYMDNALNLENCFDMWPEDRWNDNKCYVPEIVVCQKPASNDGGTPDPNAPSKDPNQGPNGGFILLALIPLGVDAKLIPKTGCTANWTRGIEAGSCFLVILDMRVEDAKAECAEMGATLASIHSDSENQLILDMVRKAVPTAQESTWRPTALLGGHRTANDNKTFHWDDKTKMDYKNMQPDEPNQQGDEGCLEMFLRPFKTLQDYG
;
A
#
# COMPACT_ATOMS: atom_id res chain seq x y z
N MET A 1 46.49 62.93 -18.62
CA MET A 1 45.72 61.80 -19.19
C MET A 1 44.90 61.19 -18.05
N VAL A 2 43.58 61.04 -18.21
CA VAL A 2 42.75 60.30 -17.24
C VAL A 2 42.28 59.04 -17.94
N LYS A 3 42.53 57.87 -17.34
CA LYS A 3 42.00 56.60 -17.86
C LYS A 3 40.62 56.36 -17.23
N ASN A 4 39.56 56.49 -18.02
CA ASN A 4 38.24 56.03 -17.62
C ASN A 4 38.27 54.49 -17.54
N ILE A 5 38.22 53.94 -16.34
CA ILE A 5 38.04 52.51 -16.11
C ILE A 5 36.55 52.23 -16.22
N LEU A 6 36.13 51.53 -17.28
CA LEU A 6 34.76 51.10 -17.46
C LEU A 6 34.51 49.87 -16.57
N LEU A 7 33.91 50.07 -15.41
CA LEU A 7 33.45 48.98 -14.54
C LEU A 7 32.20 48.35 -15.15
N LEU A 8 32.37 47.28 -15.93
CA LEU A 8 31.27 46.38 -16.26
C LEU A 8 30.88 45.61 -15.00
N PHE A 9 29.77 46.02 -14.37
CA PHE A 9 29.07 45.18 -13.42
C PHE A 9 28.40 44.04 -14.19
N ALA A 10 29.01 42.86 -14.15
CA ALA A 10 28.37 41.63 -14.59
C ALA A 10 27.23 41.31 -13.59
N VAL A 11 26.00 41.68 -13.94
CA VAL A 11 24.81 41.28 -13.20
C VAL A 11 24.61 39.79 -13.43
N GLY A 12 25.12 38.98 -12.50
CA GLY A 12 24.92 37.53 -12.50
C GLY A 12 23.46 37.20 -12.22
N PHE A 13 22.66 37.05 -13.28
CA PHE A 13 21.36 36.39 -13.18
C PHE A 13 21.59 34.93 -12.82
N THR A 14 21.48 34.62 -11.53
CA THR A 14 21.26 33.25 -11.07
C THR A 14 19.89 32.81 -11.59
N VAL A 15 19.87 31.96 -12.60
CA VAL A 15 18.67 31.20 -12.97
C VAL A 15 18.37 30.29 -11.78
N SER A 16 17.37 30.68 -10.99
CA SER A 16 16.75 29.75 -10.06
C SER A 16 16.04 28.69 -10.89
N ALA A 17 16.15 27.41 -10.51
CA ALA A 17 15.34 26.38 -11.13
C ALA A 17 13.88 26.63 -10.76
N GLU A 18 13.02 26.86 -11.75
CA GLU A 18 11.59 26.97 -11.50
C GLU A 18 11.03 25.57 -11.23
N LEU A 19 10.47 25.37 -10.03
CA LEU A 19 9.85 24.13 -9.65
C LEU A 19 8.56 23.94 -10.44
N SER A 20 8.40 22.76 -11.03
CA SER A 20 7.30 22.40 -11.91
C SER A 20 6.61 21.11 -11.45
N CYS A 21 5.40 20.90 -11.95
CA CYS A 21 4.60 19.71 -11.69
C CYS A 21 4.10 19.10 -12.99
N GLU A 22 3.95 17.78 -13.02
CA GLU A 22 3.31 17.05 -14.12
C GLU A 22 1.86 17.50 -14.35
N ASP A 23 1.33 17.26 -15.56
CA ASP A 23 -0.03 17.65 -15.93
C ASP A 23 -1.10 17.15 -14.94
N GLY A 24 -1.95 18.10 -14.51
CA GLY A 24 -2.99 17.87 -13.52
C GLY A 24 -2.49 17.63 -12.10
N TRP A 25 -1.26 18.07 -11.76
CA TRP A 25 -0.79 18.26 -10.39
C TRP A 25 -0.58 19.76 -10.11
N THR A 26 -0.78 20.18 -8.87
CA THR A 26 -0.65 21.58 -8.43
C THR A 26 0.58 21.73 -7.56
N LEU A 27 1.47 22.69 -7.85
CA LEU A 27 2.60 23.03 -6.97
C LEU A 27 2.09 23.68 -5.68
N GLY A 28 2.53 23.19 -4.52
CA GLY A 28 2.25 23.84 -3.25
C GLY A 28 2.98 25.18 -3.15
N GLN A 29 2.26 26.26 -2.87
CA GLN A 29 2.87 27.59 -2.76
C GLN A 29 3.83 27.63 -1.57
N GLY A 30 5.12 27.80 -1.84
CA GLY A 30 6.17 27.78 -0.80
C GLY A 30 6.60 26.39 -0.37
N THR A 31 6.30 25.35 -1.15
CA THR A 31 6.78 23.97 -0.93
C THR A 31 7.55 23.48 -2.16
N GLU A 32 8.28 22.37 -1.99
CA GLU A 32 8.92 21.63 -3.09
C GLU A 32 8.08 20.38 -3.48
N LYS A 33 6.75 20.43 -3.24
CA LYS A 33 5.82 19.31 -3.40
C LYS A 33 4.68 19.65 -4.37
N CYS A 34 4.37 18.71 -5.25
CA CYS A 34 3.21 18.68 -6.13
C CYS A 34 2.08 17.89 -5.49
N TYR A 35 0.85 18.40 -5.55
CA TYR A 35 -0.35 17.81 -4.94
C TYR A 35 -1.45 17.54 -5.97
N LYS A 36 -2.23 16.47 -5.77
CA LYS A 36 -3.35 16.10 -6.66
C LYS A 36 -4.46 15.41 -5.88
N SER A 37 -5.67 15.95 -5.95
CA SER A 37 -6.86 15.27 -5.42
C SER A 37 -7.40 14.26 -6.43
N LEU A 38 -7.87 13.10 -5.95
CA LEU A 38 -8.47 12.05 -6.76
C LEU A 38 -10.00 12.06 -6.61
N PRO A 39 -10.76 11.57 -7.61
CA PRO A 39 -12.22 11.55 -7.55
C PRO A 39 -12.74 10.51 -6.53
N GLY A 40 -13.75 10.91 -5.76
CA GLY A 40 -14.40 10.06 -4.76
C GLY A 40 -13.77 10.15 -3.36
N LEU A 41 -14.37 9.42 -2.41
CA LEU A 41 -13.92 9.32 -1.03
C LEU A 41 -13.42 7.88 -0.77
N MET A 42 -12.30 7.72 -0.06
CA MET A 42 -11.66 6.41 0.13
C MET A 42 -11.20 6.17 1.58
N LYS A 43 -11.18 4.89 1.97
CA LYS A 43 -10.55 4.40 3.21
C LYS A 43 -9.03 4.55 3.11
N TYR A 44 -8.33 4.67 4.23
CA TYR A 44 -6.87 4.87 4.32
C TYR A 44 -6.07 4.02 3.33
N ASP A 45 -6.28 2.70 3.33
CA ASP A 45 -5.48 1.76 2.53
C ASP A 45 -5.70 1.95 1.03
N ALA A 46 -6.94 2.25 0.62
CA ALA A 46 -7.29 2.57 -0.75
C ALA A 46 -6.79 3.97 -1.17
N SER A 47 -6.87 4.96 -0.27
CA SER A 47 -6.26 6.28 -0.47
C SER A 47 -4.75 6.16 -0.69
N LYS A 48 -4.08 5.32 0.10
CA LYS A 48 -2.64 5.07 -0.02
C LYS A 48 -2.31 4.39 -1.34
N ALA A 49 -2.96 3.27 -1.66
CA ALA A 49 -2.75 2.55 -2.91
C ALA A 49 -2.98 3.43 -4.15
N ALA A 50 -4.00 4.28 -4.14
CA ALA A 50 -4.30 5.20 -5.24
C ALA A 50 -3.23 6.30 -5.41
N CYS A 51 -2.51 6.69 -4.35
CA CYS A 51 -1.38 7.60 -4.44
C CYS A 51 -0.07 6.88 -4.82
N ASP A 52 0.21 5.72 -4.21
CA ASP A 52 1.38 4.89 -4.54
C ASP A 52 1.40 4.54 -6.04
N ALA A 53 0.25 4.18 -6.61
CA ALA A 53 0.08 3.88 -8.05
C ALA A 53 0.35 5.07 -8.99
N LEU A 54 0.44 6.29 -8.47
CA LEU A 54 0.78 7.51 -9.23
C LEU A 54 2.26 7.95 -9.03
N GLY A 55 3.08 7.12 -8.40
CA GLY A 55 4.44 7.47 -8.01
C GLY A 55 4.49 8.57 -6.94
N ALA A 56 3.49 8.56 -6.05
CA ALA A 56 3.26 9.56 -5.02
C ALA A 56 2.96 8.87 -3.67
N GLY A 57 2.71 9.66 -2.63
CA GLY A 57 2.23 9.15 -1.33
C GLY A 57 1.07 9.98 -0.80
N LEU A 58 0.50 9.56 0.34
CA LEU A 58 -0.42 10.40 1.11
C LEU A 58 0.30 11.62 1.70
N PRO A 59 -0.42 12.68 2.12
CA PRO A 59 0.20 13.93 2.52
C PRO A 59 1.00 13.78 3.82
N VAL A 60 2.25 14.26 3.79
CA VAL A 60 3.17 14.31 4.94
C VAL A 60 3.61 15.77 5.10
N ILE A 61 3.42 16.31 6.30
CA ILE A 61 3.39 17.76 6.54
C ILE A 61 4.40 18.15 7.63
N HIS A 62 5.44 18.88 7.22
CA HIS A 62 6.51 19.43 8.07
C HIS A 62 6.49 20.96 8.19
N SER A 63 5.54 21.64 7.53
CA SER A 63 5.45 23.10 7.57
C SER A 63 4.03 23.63 7.35
N GLU A 64 3.83 24.89 7.70
CA GLU A 64 2.56 25.61 7.46
C GLU A 64 2.26 25.80 5.96
N ALA A 65 3.28 25.88 5.10
CA ALA A 65 3.10 25.94 3.65
C ALA A 65 2.59 24.61 3.08
N GLU A 66 3.13 23.49 3.54
CA GLU A 66 2.66 22.15 3.17
C GLU A 66 1.26 21.88 3.74
N ASN A 67 1.01 22.33 4.97
CA ASN A 67 -0.31 22.24 5.59
C ASN A 67 -1.36 23.01 4.77
N ALA A 68 -1.07 24.26 4.40
CA ALA A 68 -1.95 25.09 3.57
C ALA A 68 -2.17 24.50 2.16
N ALA A 69 -1.16 23.87 1.57
CA ALA A 69 -1.27 23.22 0.26
C ALA A 69 -2.20 21.99 0.27
N VAL A 70 -2.25 21.25 1.38
CA VAL A 70 -3.19 20.13 1.58
C VAL A 70 -4.59 20.62 1.96
N TYR A 71 -4.65 21.62 2.84
CA TYR A 71 -5.89 22.26 3.31
C TYR A 71 -6.75 22.80 2.17
N ALA A 72 -6.13 23.30 1.10
CA ALA A 72 -6.79 23.80 -0.11
C ALA A 72 -7.68 22.77 -0.85
N PHE A 73 -7.65 21.49 -0.46
CA PHE A 73 -8.52 20.43 -1.00
C PHE A 73 -9.70 20.04 -0.08
N THR A 74 -9.79 20.59 1.13
CA THR A 74 -10.93 20.37 2.06
C THR A 74 -12.24 20.98 1.52
N ARG A 75 -13.39 20.47 1.97
CA ARG A 75 -14.73 21.00 1.61
C ARG A 75 -15.69 20.90 2.79
N ASP A 76 -16.76 21.70 2.76
CA ASP A 76 -17.81 21.67 3.77
C ASP A 76 -18.38 20.24 3.96
N GLY A 77 -18.07 19.62 5.10
CA GLY A 77 -18.50 18.25 5.43
C GLY A 77 -17.66 17.11 4.83
N GLU A 78 -16.53 17.40 4.17
CA GLU A 78 -15.59 16.39 3.66
C GLU A 78 -14.16 16.66 4.17
N HIS A 79 -13.58 15.69 4.87
CA HIS A 79 -12.21 15.79 5.42
C HIS A 79 -11.17 15.24 4.43
N VAL A 80 -9.93 15.72 4.50
CA VAL A 80 -8.80 15.24 3.67
C VAL A 80 -7.98 14.21 4.42
N ARG A 81 -7.73 13.06 3.79
CA ARG A 81 -6.88 11.99 4.32
C ARG A 81 -5.43 12.48 4.48
N LEU A 82 -4.84 12.28 5.65
CA LEU A 82 -3.41 12.50 5.88
C LEU A 82 -2.61 11.18 5.93
N GLY A 83 -1.33 11.26 5.58
CA GLY A 83 -0.41 10.12 5.50
C GLY A 83 0.21 9.68 6.81
N ALA A 84 -0.48 9.82 7.95
CA ALA A 84 0.01 9.42 9.26
C ALA A 84 -0.72 8.17 9.80
N THR A 85 -0.01 7.33 10.55
CA THR A 85 -0.58 6.17 11.26
C THR A 85 -0.10 6.09 12.72
N ARG A 86 -0.97 5.58 13.59
CA ARG A 86 -0.65 5.30 15.00
C ARG A 86 0.32 4.13 15.09
N PHE A 87 1.37 4.27 15.91
CA PHE A 87 2.37 3.22 16.16
C PHE A 87 2.44 2.78 17.63
N GLY A 88 1.81 3.51 18.54
CA GLY A 88 1.83 3.27 19.98
C GLY A 88 0.52 3.66 20.67
N SER A 89 0.45 3.39 21.98
CA SER A 89 -0.74 3.62 22.81
C SER A 89 -0.81 5.01 23.45
N GLY A 90 0.24 5.82 23.35
CA GLY A 90 0.22 7.21 23.77
C GLY A 90 -0.63 8.07 22.83
N LYS A 91 -1.27 9.12 23.39
CA LYS A 91 -2.25 9.97 22.69
C LYS A 91 -1.75 10.43 21.30
N TYR A 92 -0.49 10.86 21.23
CA TYR A 92 0.15 11.43 20.05
C TYR A 92 1.17 10.48 19.36
N ASP A 93 1.10 9.17 19.61
CA ASP A 93 2.05 8.17 19.06
C ASP A 93 1.78 7.88 17.58
N PHE A 94 1.97 8.89 16.71
CA PHE A 94 1.82 8.83 15.26
C PHE A 94 3.14 9.01 14.52
N LYS A 95 3.26 8.35 13.37
CA LYS A 95 4.38 8.44 12.43
C LYS A 95 3.86 8.75 11.02
N TRP A 96 4.68 9.43 10.22
CA TRP A 96 4.39 9.66 8.80
C TRP A 96 4.70 8.43 7.94
N THR A 97 4.11 8.36 6.74
CA THR A 97 4.23 7.22 5.81
C THR A 97 5.60 7.07 5.16
N ASP A 98 6.39 8.14 5.10
CA ASP A 98 7.80 8.12 4.68
C ASP A 98 8.77 7.78 5.84
N GLY A 99 8.24 7.58 7.06
CA GLY A 99 9.01 7.26 8.25
C GLY A 99 9.63 8.48 8.96
N SER A 100 9.30 9.70 8.53
CA SER A 100 9.74 10.93 9.21
C SER A 100 9.07 11.15 10.58
N GLU A 101 9.73 11.92 11.44
CA GLU A 101 9.16 12.34 12.72
C GLU A 101 8.12 13.45 12.55
N MET A 102 7.16 13.49 13.47
CA MET A 102 6.12 14.53 13.48
C MET A 102 6.61 15.76 14.24
N ASP A 103 7.32 16.63 13.53
CA ASP A 103 7.87 17.90 14.01
C ASP A 103 6.83 19.04 13.95
N TYR A 104 6.12 19.19 12.83
CA TYR A 104 4.99 20.11 12.65
C TYR A 104 3.66 19.48 13.08
N LYS A 105 2.78 20.27 13.70
CA LYS A 105 1.55 19.80 14.37
C LYS A 105 0.41 20.82 14.26
N ARG A 106 -0.74 20.38 13.74
CA ARG A 106 -2.03 21.11 13.73
C ARG A 106 -3.15 20.35 14.46
N PHE A 107 -2.80 19.42 15.36
CA PHE A 107 -3.73 18.60 16.16
C PHE A 107 -4.92 19.37 16.73
N ASN A 108 -6.10 18.75 16.70
CA ASN A 108 -7.29 19.16 17.43
C ASN A 108 -7.30 18.46 18.80
N ASP A 109 -6.65 19.04 19.80
CA ASP A 109 -6.35 18.36 21.07
C ASP A 109 -7.57 17.81 21.85
N GLU A 110 -8.78 18.30 21.58
CA GLU A 110 -10.03 17.78 22.14
C GLU A 110 -10.46 16.45 21.49
N TYR A 111 -10.21 16.29 20.19
CA TYR A 111 -10.65 15.14 19.38
C TYR A 111 -9.52 14.15 19.07
N MET A 112 -8.28 14.46 19.48
CA MET A 112 -7.16 13.50 19.50
C MET A 112 -7.35 12.41 20.59
N ASP A 113 -8.55 11.84 20.74
CA ASP A 113 -8.98 11.08 21.92
C ASP A 113 -8.80 9.55 21.79
N ASN A 114 -8.50 9.05 20.58
CA ASN A 114 -8.43 7.65 20.23
C ASN A 114 -9.72 6.87 20.56
N ALA A 115 -10.89 7.32 20.07
CA ALA A 115 -12.18 6.80 20.47
C ALA A 115 -12.27 5.27 20.28
N LEU A 116 -12.58 4.58 21.38
CA LEU A 116 -12.66 3.13 21.49
C LEU A 116 -11.34 2.38 21.20
N ASN A 117 -10.20 3.07 21.11
CA ASN A 117 -8.90 2.59 20.63
C ASN A 117 -8.87 2.18 19.14
N LEU A 118 -9.75 2.77 18.32
CA LEU A 118 -9.89 2.43 16.90
C LEU A 118 -9.33 3.48 15.94
N GLU A 119 -8.86 4.62 16.45
CA GLU A 119 -8.48 5.78 15.66
C GLU A 119 -6.97 5.79 15.44
N ASN A 120 -6.60 5.20 14.31
CA ASN A 120 -5.24 4.82 13.98
C ASN A 120 -4.69 5.57 12.76
N CYS A 121 -5.49 6.45 12.16
CA CYS A 121 -5.18 7.22 10.97
C CYS A 121 -5.57 8.70 11.18
N PHE A 122 -5.00 9.62 10.39
CA PHE A 122 -5.34 11.05 10.48
C PHE A 122 -6.26 11.52 9.35
N ASP A 123 -7.14 12.46 9.71
CA ASP A 123 -7.89 13.32 8.79
C ASP A 123 -7.65 14.81 9.08
N MET A 124 -7.82 15.65 8.06
CA MET A 124 -7.71 17.12 8.12
C MET A 124 -9.08 17.73 7.86
N TRP A 125 -9.55 18.55 8.81
CA TRP A 125 -10.88 19.16 8.79
C TRP A 125 -10.85 20.57 8.15
N PRO A 126 -12.02 21.08 7.67
CA PRO A 126 -12.15 22.43 7.11
C PRO A 126 -11.76 23.59 8.05
N GLU A 127 -11.60 23.36 9.35
CA GLU A 127 -11.13 24.32 10.36
C GLU A 127 -9.58 24.44 10.44
N ASP A 128 -8.84 23.86 9.49
CA ASP A 128 -7.36 23.78 9.46
C ASP A 128 -6.75 23.08 10.68
N ARG A 129 -7.35 21.95 11.07
CA ARG A 129 -6.90 21.09 12.18
C ARG A 129 -6.87 19.63 11.78
N TRP A 130 -5.98 18.88 12.42
CA TRP A 130 -5.86 17.43 12.25
C TRP A 130 -6.50 16.68 13.41
N ASN A 131 -7.06 15.52 13.12
CA ASN A 131 -7.76 14.68 14.08
C ASN A 131 -7.38 13.21 13.85
N ASP A 132 -7.45 12.35 14.88
CA ASP A 132 -7.38 10.91 14.65
C ASP A 132 -8.76 10.30 14.41
N ASN A 133 -8.84 9.46 13.39
CA ASN A 133 -10.08 8.88 12.90
C ASN A 133 -9.87 7.40 12.54
N LYS A 134 -10.95 6.65 12.38
CA LYS A 134 -10.89 5.24 12.02
C LYS A 134 -10.50 5.14 10.54
N CYS A 135 -9.45 4.38 10.25
CA CYS A 135 -8.90 4.20 8.89
C CYS A 135 -9.94 3.73 7.84
N TYR A 136 -11.07 3.16 8.27
CA TYR A 136 -12.17 2.72 7.41
C TYR A 136 -13.20 3.81 7.04
N VAL A 137 -13.08 5.05 7.55
CA VAL A 137 -13.93 6.18 7.14
C VAL A 137 -13.53 6.65 5.74
N PRO A 138 -14.46 6.81 4.77
CA PRO A 138 -14.14 7.35 3.46
C PRO A 138 -13.89 8.87 3.50
N GLU A 139 -12.73 9.32 3.00
CA GLU A 139 -12.27 10.71 3.03
C GLU A 139 -11.73 11.18 1.67
N ILE A 140 -11.58 12.49 1.46
CA ILE A 140 -10.98 13.05 0.24
C ILE A 140 -9.52 12.55 0.15
N VAL A 141 -9.18 11.95 -0.99
CA VAL A 141 -7.81 11.58 -1.30
C VAL A 141 -7.07 12.76 -1.93
N VAL A 142 -5.95 13.11 -1.33
CA VAL A 142 -4.93 14.00 -1.89
C VAL A 142 -3.60 13.25 -1.89
N CYS A 143 -2.94 13.20 -3.04
CA CYS A 143 -1.62 12.61 -3.19
C CYS A 143 -0.56 13.71 -3.28
N GLN A 144 0.65 13.45 -2.78
CA GLN A 144 1.81 14.33 -2.89
C GLN A 144 3.02 13.63 -3.52
N LYS A 145 3.85 14.37 -4.26
CA LYS A 145 5.21 13.95 -4.65
C LYS A 145 6.15 15.15 -4.83
N PRO A 146 7.48 14.97 -4.89
CA PRO A 146 8.40 16.08 -5.14
C PRO A 146 8.12 16.79 -6.47
N ALA A 147 8.40 18.09 -6.51
CA ALA A 147 8.38 18.89 -7.73
C ALA A 147 9.67 18.75 -8.55
N SER A 148 9.57 18.96 -9.86
CA SER A 148 10.69 18.80 -10.81
C SER A 148 11.41 20.13 -11.05
N ASN A 149 12.75 20.09 -11.04
CA ASN A 149 13.62 21.22 -11.33
C ASN A 149 13.91 21.35 -12.84
N ASP A 150 12.88 21.66 -13.63
CA ASP A 150 12.92 21.63 -15.10
C ASP A 150 13.60 22.88 -15.70
N GLY A 151 14.90 23.01 -15.44
CA GLY A 151 15.78 24.00 -16.10
C GLY A 151 16.08 23.71 -17.58
N GLY A 152 15.21 22.99 -18.30
CA GLY A 152 15.43 22.53 -19.68
C GLY A 152 14.13 22.34 -20.44
N THR A 153 14.11 22.71 -21.74
CA THR A 153 12.92 22.60 -22.59
C THR A 153 12.49 21.14 -22.82
N PRO A 154 11.18 20.82 -22.88
CA PRO A 154 10.68 19.46 -23.04
C PRO A 154 11.08 18.82 -24.38
N ASP A 155 11.51 17.55 -24.33
CA ASP A 155 11.80 16.74 -25.53
C ASP A 155 10.47 16.26 -26.17
N PRO A 156 10.21 16.57 -27.45
CA PRO A 156 9.02 16.10 -28.17
C PRO A 156 8.88 14.57 -28.31
N ASN A 157 9.90 13.78 -27.92
CA ASN A 157 9.96 12.33 -28.12
C ASN A 157 9.95 11.52 -26.81
N ALA A 158 9.67 12.15 -25.66
CA ALA A 158 9.55 11.47 -24.39
C ALA A 158 8.45 10.36 -24.44
N PRO A 159 8.76 9.08 -24.13
CA PRO A 159 7.76 8.02 -24.18
C PRO A 159 6.68 8.20 -23.11
N SER A 160 5.41 8.18 -23.53
CA SER A 160 4.26 8.10 -22.61
C SER A 160 4.35 6.84 -21.75
N LYS A 161 4.09 6.97 -20.44
CA LYS A 161 4.02 5.85 -19.49
C LYS A 161 2.56 5.56 -19.14
N ASP A 162 2.19 4.29 -19.25
CA ASP A 162 0.86 3.75 -18.93
C ASP A 162 0.62 3.79 -17.39
N PRO A 163 -0.55 4.25 -16.88
CA PRO A 163 -0.72 4.52 -15.44
C PRO A 163 -0.86 3.31 -14.50
N ASN A 164 -0.74 2.07 -14.98
CA ASN A 164 -1.22 0.89 -14.25
C ASN A 164 -0.12 0.05 -13.56
N GLN A 165 0.40 0.46 -12.38
CA GLN A 165 1.05 -0.46 -11.40
C GLN A 165 1.40 0.17 -10.03
N GLY A 166 1.00 -0.47 -8.92
CA GLY A 166 1.43 -0.16 -7.54
C GLY A 166 0.80 -1.09 -6.46
N PRO A 167 1.50 -1.45 -5.35
CA PRO A 167 0.90 -2.17 -4.19
C PRO A 167 1.22 -1.56 -2.78
N ASN A 168 0.54 -2.05 -1.73
CA ASN A 168 0.42 -1.49 -0.35
C ASN A 168 1.46 -2.08 0.66
N GLY A 169 1.39 -2.08 2.03
CA GLY A 169 0.43 -1.56 3.05
C GLY A 169 0.34 -2.25 4.46
N GLY A 170 0.82 -3.50 4.68
CA GLY A 170 0.49 -4.48 5.75
C GLY A 170 -0.35 -5.76 5.38
N PHE A 171 0.21 -6.99 5.56
CA PHE A 171 -0.28 -8.41 5.35
C PHE A 171 -0.20 -9.07 3.95
N ILE A 172 0.46 -10.24 3.86
CA ILE A 172 0.85 -10.85 2.58
C ILE A 172 -0.18 -11.88 2.07
N LEU A 173 -0.87 -11.58 0.97
CA LEU A 173 -1.89 -12.44 0.37
C LEU A 173 -1.36 -13.18 -0.87
N LEU A 174 -1.73 -14.45 -1.02
CA LEU A 174 -1.37 -15.28 -2.17
C LEU A 174 -2.60 -15.59 -3.02
N ALA A 175 -2.65 -15.06 -4.24
CA ALA A 175 -3.69 -15.37 -5.22
C ALA A 175 -3.22 -16.42 -6.24
N LEU A 176 -4.16 -17.24 -6.72
CA LEU A 176 -3.98 -18.34 -7.68
C LEU A 176 -5.12 -18.33 -8.71
N ILE A 177 -4.80 -18.41 -10.00
CA ILE A 177 -5.82 -18.57 -11.06
C ILE A 177 -6.24 -20.06 -11.15
N PRO A 178 -7.51 -20.42 -10.90
CA PRO A 178 -7.98 -21.81 -10.92
C PRO A 178 -8.20 -22.34 -12.34
N LEU A 179 -8.03 -23.66 -12.51
CA LEU A 179 -8.28 -24.37 -13.76
C LEU A 179 -9.79 -24.50 -14.04
N GLY A 180 -10.37 -23.56 -14.79
CA GLY A 180 -11.78 -23.64 -15.20
C GLY A 180 -12.35 -22.46 -15.99
N VAL A 181 -11.72 -21.29 -15.94
CA VAL A 181 -12.10 -20.14 -16.79
C VAL A 181 -11.85 -20.43 -18.27
N ASP A 182 -12.68 -19.84 -19.13
CA ASP A 182 -12.87 -20.23 -20.53
C ASP A 182 -11.54 -20.23 -21.32
N ALA A 183 -11.05 -21.43 -21.69
CA ALA A 183 -9.67 -21.69 -22.10
C ALA A 183 -9.30 -21.17 -23.51
N LYS A 184 -10.03 -20.17 -24.00
CA LYS A 184 -9.88 -19.51 -25.30
C LYS A 184 -9.05 -18.22 -25.26
N LEU A 185 -8.78 -17.70 -24.06
CA LEU A 185 -8.00 -16.48 -23.83
C LEU A 185 -6.62 -16.71 -23.16
N ILE A 186 -6.26 -17.98 -22.88
CA ILE A 186 -4.95 -18.33 -22.30
C ILE A 186 -3.95 -18.63 -23.43
N PRO A 187 -2.88 -17.83 -23.61
CA PRO A 187 -1.78 -18.20 -24.50
C PRO A 187 -1.07 -19.44 -23.94
N LYS A 188 -0.71 -20.41 -24.77
CA LYS A 188 -0.05 -21.66 -24.33
C LYS A 188 1.41 -21.49 -23.82
N THR A 189 1.83 -20.27 -23.53
CA THR A 189 3.20 -19.90 -23.14
C THR A 189 3.23 -18.71 -22.17
N GLY A 190 2.82 -18.92 -20.92
CA GLY A 190 3.10 -17.99 -19.81
C GLY A 190 1.86 -17.56 -19.01
N CYS A 191 2.12 -17.05 -17.81
CA CYS A 191 1.15 -16.28 -17.03
C CYS A 191 1.03 -14.86 -17.60
N THR A 192 -0.01 -14.12 -17.17
CA THR A 192 -0.14 -12.68 -17.40
C THR A 192 0.99 -11.88 -16.73
N ALA A 193 1.15 -10.62 -17.12
CA ALA A 193 2.14 -9.73 -16.51
C ALA A 193 1.98 -9.68 -14.97
N ASN A 194 3.11 -9.63 -14.25
CA ASN A 194 3.23 -9.63 -12.78
C ASN A 194 2.86 -10.94 -12.06
N TRP A 195 2.25 -11.92 -12.74
CA TRP A 195 2.01 -13.25 -12.18
C TRP A 195 3.24 -14.16 -12.32
N THR A 196 3.65 -14.79 -11.23
CA THR A 196 4.75 -15.76 -11.20
C THR A 196 4.24 -17.15 -11.55
N ARG A 197 4.90 -17.85 -12.48
CA ARG A 197 4.51 -19.20 -12.87
C ARG A 197 4.81 -20.21 -11.75
N GLY A 198 3.82 -21.03 -11.41
CA GLY A 198 3.95 -22.13 -10.47
C GLY A 198 4.81 -23.29 -10.98
N ILE A 199 5.11 -24.23 -10.07
CA ILE A 199 5.79 -25.48 -10.41
C ILE A 199 4.83 -26.43 -11.14
N GLU A 200 3.56 -26.45 -10.73
CA GLU A 200 2.52 -27.26 -11.33
C GLU A 200 2.05 -26.74 -12.71
N ALA A 201 1.48 -27.64 -13.49
CA ALA A 201 1.19 -27.44 -14.92
C ALA A 201 -0.03 -26.54 -15.17
N GLY A 202 0.13 -25.23 -14.94
CA GLY A 202 -0.87 -24.21 -15.22
C GLY A 202 -1.18 -23.27 -14.05
N SER A 203 -0.58 -23.48 -12.88
CA SER A 203 -0.71 -22.53 -11.77
C SER A 203 0.08 -21.25 -12.04
N CYS A 204 -0.51 -20.13 -11.65
CA CYS A 204 0.07 -18.79 -11.68
C CYS A 204 -0.23 -18.16 -10.32
N PHE A 205 0.81 -17.69 -9.64
CA PHE A 205 0.74 -17.12 -8.30
C PHE A 205 1.05 -15.62 -8.31
N LEU A 206 0.33 -14.85 -7.52
CA LEU A 206 0.62 -13.45 -7.23
C LEU A 206 0.72 -13.26 -5.72
N VAL A 207 1.80 -12.62 -5.26
CA VAL A 207 1.84 -12.02 -3.94
C VAL A 207 1.19 -10.64 -4.06
N ILE A 208 -0.02 -10.52 -3.55
CA ILE A 208 -0.56 -9.22 -3.17
C ILE A 208 0.08 -8.88 -1.84
N LEU A 209 0.89 -7.82 -1.85
CA LEU A 209 1.11 -7.11 -0.61
C LEU A 209 -0.21 -6.43 -0.25
N ASP A 210 -0.68 -6.82 0.92
CA ASP A 210 -1.09 -5.87 1.94
C ASP A 210 -2.57 -5.50 1.94
N MET A 211 -3.31 -6.45 2.52
CA MET A 211 -4.73 -6.70 2.40
C MET A 211 -5.32 -7.23 3.72
N ARG A 212 -6.57 -6.90 4.03
CA ARG A 212 -7.28 -7.44 5.22
C ARG A 212 -7.79 -8.86 4.97
N VAL A 213 -7.78 -9.70 6.01
CA VAL A 213 -8.17 -11.12 5.93
C VAL A 213 -9.64 -11.29 5.48
N GLU A 214 -10.52 -10.38 5.88
CA GLU A 214 -11.93 -10.34 5.52
C GLU A 214 -12.20 -9.91 4.06
N ASP A 215 -11.31 -9.10 3.45
CA ASP A 215 -11.45 -8.62 2.07
C ASP A 215 -10.80 -9.62 1.07
N ALA A 216 -9.78 -10.34 1.53
CA ALA A 216 -8.92 -11.26 0.78
C ALA A 216 -9.59 -12.12 -0.30
N LYS A 217 -10.76 -12.71 0.01
CA LYS A 217 -11.47 -13.61 -0.91
C LYS A 217 -12.20 -12.88 -2.03
N ALA A 218 -12.64 -11.64 -1.80
CA ALA A 218 -13.26 -10.80 -2.82
C ALA A 218 -12.21 -10.32 -3.84
N GLU A 219 -11.07 -9.81 -3.36
CA GLU A 219 -10.00 -9.28 -4.21
C GLU A 219 -9.45 -10.34 -5.18
N CYS A 220 -9.28 -11.58 -4.71
CA CYS A 220 -8.91 -12.69 -5.57
C CYS A 220 -9.96 -12.92 -6.67
N ALA A 221 -11.25 -12.91 -6.32
CA ALA A 221 -12.34 -13.18 -7.25
C ALA A 221 -12.45 -12.10 -8.34
N GLU A 222 -12.21 -10.83 -8.02
CA GLU A 222 -12.21 -9.74 -9.03
C GLU A 222 -11.09 -9.90 -10.07
N MET A 223 -9.94 -10.45 -9.68
CA MET A 223 -8.86 -10.81 -10.61
C MET A 223 -9.13 -12.08 -11.43
N GLY A 224 -10.26 -12.76 -11.24
CA GLY A 224 -10.53 -14.08 -11.83
C GLY A 224 -9.72 -15.21 -11.18
N ALA A 225 -9.33 -15.03 -9.92
CA ALA A 225 -8.49 -15.92 -9.13
C ALA A 225 -9.20 -16.36 -7.84
N THR A 226 -8.51 -17.16 -7.03
CA THR A 226 -8.87 -17.53 -5.64
C THR A 226 -7.65 -17.33 -4.75
N LEU A 227 -7.84 -17.39 -3.42
CA LEU A 227 -6.69 -17.57 -2.53
C LEU A 227 -5.96 -18.89 -2.86
N ALA A 228 -4.65 -18.91 -2.67
CA ALA A 228 -3.77 -19.99 -3.12
C ALA A 228 -3.95 -21.30 -2.35
N SER A 229 -3.98 -22.41 -3.10
CA SER A 229 -3.71 -23.75 -2.63
C SER A 229 -2.21 -24.07 -2.67
N ILE A 230 -1.82 -25.18 -2.04
CA ILE A 230 -0.48 -25.75 -2.12
C ILE A 230 -0.61 -27.27 -2.25
N HIS A 231 0.17 -27.88 -3.14
CA HIS A 231 0.16 -29.34 -3.39
C HIS A 231 1.51 -30.04 -3.20
N SER A 232 2.62 -29.31 -3.06
CA SER A 232 3.95 -29.91 -2.87
C SER A 232 4.91 -29.04 -2.05
N ASP A 233 5.96 -29.65 -1.48
CA ASP A 233 7.04 -28.93 -0.81
C ASP A 233 7.77 -27.94 -1.74
N SER A 234 7.82 -28.23 -3.05
CA SER A 234 8.43 -27.35 -4.05
C SER A 234 7.57 -26.13 -4.36
N GLU A 235 6.25 -26.28 -4.31
CA GLU A 235 5.30 -25.18 -4.43
C GLU A 235 5.26 -24.33 -3.15
N ASN A 236 5.24 -24.96 -1.98
CA ASN A 236 5.42 -24.30 -0.68
C ASN A 236 6.72 -23.48 -0.63
N GLN A 237 7.83 -24.04 -1.15
CA GLN A 237 9.12 -23.34 -1.21
C GLN A 237 9.11 -22.17 -2.21
N LEU A 238 8.53 -22.35 -3.40
CA LEU A 238 8.35 -21.27 -4.39
C LEU A 238 7.57 -20.10 -3.78
N ILE A 239 6.43 -20.41 -3.17
CA ILE A 239 5.54 -19.45 -2.51
C ILE A 239 6.27 -18.72 -1.38
N LEU A 240 6.99 -19.45 -0.51
CA LEU A 240 7.81 -18.89 0.56
C LEU A 240 8.91 -17.94 0.05
N ASP A 241 9.55 -18.27 -1.08
CA ASP A 241 10.59 -17.42 -1.68
C ASP A 241 10.02 -16.20 -2.42
N MET A 242 8.83 -16.32 -3.04
CA MET A 242 8.09 -15.16 -3.57
C MET A 242 7.75 -14.18 -2.43
N VAL A 243 7.21 -14.68 -1.33
CA VAL A 243 6.84 -13.89 -0.15
C VAL A 243 8.05 -13.23 0.49
N ARG A 244 9.15 -13.94 0.68
CA ARG A 244 10.42 -13.39 1.22
C ARG A 244 11.07 -12.36 0.30
N LYS A 245 10.89 -12.49 -1.02
CA LYS A 245 11.35 -11.49 -1.99
C LYS A 245 10.50 -10.22 -1.94
N ALA A 246 9.18 -10.35 -1.70
CA ALA A 246 8.27 -9.22 -1.57
C ALA A 246 8.48 -8.45 -0.26
N VAL A 247 8.76 -9.14 0.86
CA VAL A 247 9.06 -8.52 2.17
C VAL A 247 10.40 -9.01 2.72
N PRO A 248 11.55 -8.44 2.30
CA PRO A 248 12.87 -8.87 2.75
C PRO A 248 13.08 -8.79 4.27
N THR A 249 12.46 -7.80 4.92
CA THR A 249 12.52 -7.55 6.37
C THR A 249 11.77 -8.60 7.20
N ALA A 250 10.97 -9.48 6.57
CA ALA A 250 10.17 -10.49 7.25
C ALA A 250 10.99 -11.49 8.10
N GLN A 251 12.26 -11.70 7.74
CA GLN A 251 13.17 -12.60 8.45
C GLN A 251 13.75 -11.96 9.73
N GLU A 252 13.78 -10.63 9.81
CA GLU A 252 14.41 -9.87 10.89
C GLU A 252 13.39 -9.23 11.83
N SER A 253 12.21 -8.84 11.33
CA SER A 253 11.12 -8.22 12.11
C SER A 253 10.64 -9.08 13.28
N THR A 254 10.57 -8.50 14.49
CA THR A 254 9.96 -9.15 15.68
C THR A 254 8.45 -9.33 15.55
N TRP A 255 7.80 -8.50 14.74
CA TRP A 255 6.42 -8.67 14.32
C TRP A 255 6.35 -9.87 13.36
N ARG A 256 5.58 -10.90 13.72
CA ARG A 256 5.50 -12.18 12.99
C ARG A 256 4.71 -11.98 11.69
N PRO A 257 5.35 -11.97 10.50
CA PRO A 257 4.61 -11.85 9.26
C PRO A 257 4.17 -13.26 8.81
N THR A 258 2.91 -13.36 8.43
CA THR A 258 2.28 -14.57 7.88
C THR A 258 1.83 -14.29 6.46
N ALA A 259 1.51 -15.36 5.71
CA ALA A 259 0.89 -15.22 4.40
C ALA A 259 -0.41 -16.04 4.31
N LEU A 260 -1.50 -15.39 3.93
CA LEU A 260 -2.84 -15.99 3.91
C LEU A 260 -3.02 -16.93 2.70
N LEU A 261 -3.61 -18.09 2.94
CA LEU A 261 -3.88 -19.14 1.94
C LEU A 261 -5.38 -19.42 1.83
N GLY A 262 -5.80 -20.11 0.77
CA GLY A 262 -7.21 -20.43 0.50
C GLY A 262 -7.77 -21.60 1.33
N GLY A 263 -6.99 -22.09 2.29
CA GLY A 263 -7.35 -23.23 3.11
C GLY A 263 -8.29 -22.79 4.22
N HIS A 264 -9.48 -23.35 4.27
CA HIS A 264 -10.47 -22.98 5.29
C HIS A 264 -11.32 -24.17 5.74
N ARG A 265 -11.75 -24.14 7.00
CA ARG A 265 -12.80 -25.02 7.53
C ARG A 265 -14.17 -24.48 7.14
N THR A 266 -15.23 -25.28 7.30
CA THR A 266 -16.61 -24.81 7.10
C THR A 266 -17.47 -25.11 8.33
N ALA A 267 -18.58 -24.39 8.51
CA ALA A 267 -19.52 -24.67 9.60
C ALA A 267 -20.10 -26.11 9.57
N ASN A 268 -20.07 -26.78 8.40
CA ASN A 268 -20.54 -28.15 8.22
C ASN A 268 -19.41 -29.21 8.33
N ASP A 269 -18.14 -28.79 8.23
CA ASP A 269 -16.95 -29.60 8.45
C ASP A 269 -15.87 -28.71 9.10
N ASN A 270 -15.85 -28.73 10.42
CA ASN A 270 -14.87 -28.02 11.24
C ASN A 270 -13.63 -28.87 11.55
N LYS A 271 -13.42 -30.01 10.86
CA LYS A 271 -12.31 -30.93 11.10
C LYS A 271 -11.36 -31.06 9.92
N THR A 272 -11.83 -30.78 8.71
CA THR A 272 -11.02 -30.76 7.49
C THR A 272 -10.94 -29.35 6.93
N PHE A 273 -9.75 -28.93 6.55
CA PHE A 273 -9.57 -27.77 5.69
C PHE A 273 -9.87 -28.13 4.22
N HIS A 274 -10.38 -27.17 3.47
CA HIS A 274 -10.70 -27.25 2.04
C HIS A 274 -10.06 -26.05 1.34
N TRP A 275 -9.57 -26.22 0.10
CA TRP A 275 -9.02 -25.10 -0.68
C TRP A 275 -10.13 -24.30 -1.38
N ASP A 276 -9.97 -22.97 -1.48
CA ASP A 276 -10.92 -22.08 -2.16
C ASP A 276 -11.06 -22.37 -3.67
N ASP A 277 -9.99 -22.80 -4.33
CA ASP A 277 -9.96 -23.21 -5.75
C ASP A 277 -10.67 -24.55 -6.04
N LYS A 278 -11.14 -25.26 -5.00
CA LYS A 278 -11.77 -26.59 -5.06
C LYS A 278 -10.84 -27.72 -5.53
N THR A 279 -9.53 -27.52 -5.47
CA THR A 279 -8.54 -28.61 -5.56
C THR A 279 -8.57 -29.49 -4.30
N LYS A 280 -7.80 -30.58 -4.33
CA LYS A 280 -7.73 -31.56 -3.25
C LYS A 280 -6.84 -31.07 -2.11
N MET A 281 -7.34 -31.16 -0.87
CA MET A 281 -6.53 -30.93 0.34
C MET A 281 -5.59 -32.12 0.61
N ASP A 282 -4.46 -32.17 -0.10
CA ASP A 282 -3.43 -33.22 0.05
C ASP A 282 -2.07 -32.76 0.59
N TYR A 283 -1.77 -31.46 0.59
CA TYR A 283 -0.61 -30.91 1.30
C TYR A 283 -0.96 -30.54 2.75
N LYS A 284 -0.14 -30.97 3.73
CA LYS A 284 -0.43 -30.85 5.18
C LYS A 284 0.84 -30.60 6.01
N ASN A 285 1.72 -29.73 5.54
CA ASN A 285 2.95 -29.34 6.24
C ASN A 285 2.65 -28.35 7.40
N MET A 286 1.92 -28.80 8.42
CA MET A 286 1.55 -28.00 9.59
C MET A 286 2.74 -27.76 10.53
N GLN A 287 2.69 -26.71 11.34
CA GLN A 287 3.60 -26.53 12.47
C GLN A 287 3.47 -27.68 13.49
N PRO A 288 4.51 -27.96 14.29
CA PRO A 288 4.36 -28.82 15.46
C PRO A 288 3.20 -28.34 16.35
N ASP A 289 2.42 -29.30 16.85
CA ASP A 289 1.20 -29.10 17.64
C ASP A 289 0.01 -28.41 16.93
N GLU A 290 0.13 -28.07 15.64
CA GLU A 290 -0.97 -27.56 14.80
C GLU A 290 -1.66 -28.67 13.97
N PRO A 291 -2.97 -28.56 13.68
CA PRO A 291 -3.85 -27.42 13.95
C PRO A 291 -4.59 -27.48 15.31
N ASN A 292 -4.37 -26.48 16.16
CA ASN A 292 -4.67 -26.55 17.60
C ASN A 292 -6.11 -26.18 18.01
N GLN A 293 -6.84 -25.39 17.21
CA GLN A 293 -8.27 -25.02 17.41
C GLN A 293 -8.55 -24.14 18.65
N GLN A 294 -7.80 -23.06 18.86
CA GLN A 294 -7.99 -22.09 19.96
C GLN A 294 -9.03 -20.98 19.65
N GLY A 295 -10.15 -21.33 19.02
CA GLY A 295 -11.27 -20.42 18.80
C GLY A 295 -12.06 -20.74 17.53
N ASP A 296 -12.65 -19.71 16.91
CA ASP A 296 -13.22 -19.76 15.57
C ASP A 296 -12.12 -19.68 14.47
N GLU A 297 -10.96 -20.31 14.71
CA GLU A 297 -9.78 -20.29 13.84
C GLU A 297 -10.04 -21.10 12.55
N GLY A 298 -10.68 -20.43 11.59
CA GLY A 298 -11.24 -21.05 10.38
C GLY A 298 -10.32 -21.07 9.17
N CYS A 299 -9.23 -20.30 9.15
CA CYS A 299 -8.38 -20.07 7.97
C CYS A 299 -6.96 -20.62 8.14
N LEU A 300 -6.27 -20.90 7.01
CA LEU A 300 -4.85 -21.30 6.99
C LEU A 300 -3.93 -20.15 6.58
N GLU A 301 -2.80 -20.07 7.27
CA GLU A 301 -1.67 -19.20 6.92
C GLU A 301 -0.36 -20.00 6.80
N MET A 302 0.59 -19.44 6.04
CA MET A 302 1.98 -19.89 6.00
C MET A 302 2.86 -19.03 6.92
N PHE A 303 3.66 -19.67 7.77
CA PHE A 303 4.57 -19.02 8.71
C PHE A 303 5.98 -18.84 8.13
N LEU A 304 6.50 -17.61 8.14
CA LEU A 304 7.69 -17.24 7.34
C LEU A 304 9.04 -17.45 8.04
N ARG A 305 9.03 -17.52 9.38
CA ARG A 305 10.18 -17.84 10.25
C ARG A 305 10.31 -19.37 10.45
N PRO A 306 11.50 -19.88 10.83
CA PRO A 306 12.32 -20.80 10.01
C PRO A 306 11.72 -22.17 9.64
N PHE A 307 10.56 -22.56 10.14
CA PHE A 307 10.01 -23.91 10.05
C PHE A 307 9.28 -24.23 8.73
N LYS A 308 8.98 -23.22 7.88
CA LYS A 308 8.36 -23.36 6.54
C LYS A 308 6.95 -23.98 6.52
N THR A 309 6.20 -23.81 7.60
CA THR A 309 5.03 -24.61 7.96
C THR A 309 3.75 -23.78 8.07
N LEU A 310 2.61 -24.47 8.00
CA LEU A 310 1.27 -23.88 8.05
C LEU A 310 0.73 -23.78 9.49
N GLN A 311 -0.24 -22.89 9.72
CA GLN A 311 -0.98 -22.70 10.98
C GLN A 311 -2.44 -22.30 10.72
N ASP A 312 -3.33 -22.50 11.70
CA ASP A 312 -4.65 -21.85 11.75
C ASP A 312 -4.52 -20.37 12.12
N TYR A 313 -5.57 -19.59 11.82
CA TYR A 313 -5.79 -18.22 12.32
C TYR A 313 -7.30 -17.90 12.37
N GLY A 314 -7.70 -16.93 13.21
CA GLY A 314 -9.08 -16.46 13.42
C GLY A 314 -9.17 -15.04 13.98
#